data_AF-A0A507ZPI4-F1
#
_entry.id   AF-A0A507ZPI4-F1
#
_cell.length_a   1.000
_cell.length_b   1.000
_cell.length_c   1.000
_cell.angle_alpha   90.00
_cell.angle_beta   90.00
_cell.angle_gamma   90.00
#
_symmetry.space_group_name_H-M   'P 1'
#
loop_
_entity.id
_entity.type
_entity.pdbx_description
1 polymer ?
#
loop_
_entity_poly.entity_id
_entity_poly.type
_entity_poly.pdbx_seq_one_letter_code
_entity_poly.pdbx_strand_id
1 'polypeptide(L)'
;MPSLSPSLIKQLTQFTELSTIYSVPSLAANVKPLLLLLSREPLTGQVLSEVKECVQQQSHYHWRMYEETYAIHQFKKGNVFFIQALKKAYVTYRAPKTTPPSLNVEKACEKAPDFFYKEHQKALDFQEGAHFYSTKENYPQAAFMLHQAIELSFRTGELISMGKEKICHKIVHHQHYIQHFVPELGELFKEENMHEKHLLNRLDSAYRNVRYDVDYSISLSAIERLQHKLDSLLETGEEEFLKRYAHCKNAMEKPSPPAPPNKEEIEKNLRQLIRRQYEPLNKHTRRFYQHKAIPVEDPLESFLSVTHLLKVCVLALEHTGTSFSNTIPQPYVNIQQSLEFALQLLPYEEMEFLEQLIEDYGGLAGLLTEQEDSES
;
A
#
# COMPACT_ATOMS: atom_id res chain seq x y z
N MET A 1 -0.91 -31.84 -4.32
CA MET A 1 -0.98 -30.46 -4.85
C MET A 1 -0.96 -30.55 -6.36
N PRO A 2 -1.77 -29.75 -7.09
CA PRO A 2 -1.68 -29.74 -8.55
C PRO A 2 -0.25 -29.31 -8.93
N SER A 3 0.52 -30.25 -9.46
CA SER A 3 1.87 -29.99 -9.95
C SER A 3 1.75 -29.16 -11.23
N LEU A 4 2.40 -27.99 -11.28
CA LEU A 4 2.52 -27.24 -12.53
C LEU A 4 3.11 -28.16 -13.61
N SER A 5 2.58 -28.07 -14.84
CA SER A 5 3.12 -28.83 -15.94
C SER A 5 4.59 -28.42 -16.18
N PRO A 6 5.51 -29.39 -16.29
CA PRO A 6 6.92 -29.09 -16.56
C PRO A 6 7.12 -28.29 -17.86
N SER A 7 6.19 -28.43 -18.82
CA SER A 7 6.17 -27.65 -20.06
C SER A 7 5.89 -26.16 -19.84
N LEU A 8 4.95 -25.81 -18.95
CA LEU A 8 4.63 -24.42 -18.63
C LEU A 8 5.78 -23.75 -17.88
N ILE A 9 6.38 -24.45 -16.91
CA ILE A 9 7.58 -23.96 -16.23
C ILE A 9 8.66 -23.70 -17.27
N LYS A 10 8.94 -24.66 -18.17
CA LYS A 10 9.95 -24.49 -19.21
C LYS A 10 9.69 -23.26 -20.10
N GLN A 11 8.45 -23.03 -20.54
CA GLN A 11 8.06 -21.85 -21.33
C GLN A 11 8.26 -20.55 -20.54
N LEU A 12 7.79 -20.48 -19.30
CA LEU A 12 7.94 -19.28 -18.47
C LEU A 12 9.40 -19.00 -18.13
N THR A 13 10.21 -20.03 -17.88
CA THR A 13 11.63 -19.86 -17.56
C THR A 13 12.51 -19.43 -18.73
N GLN A 14 11.95 -19.35 -19.96
CA GLN A 14 12.65 -18.74 -21.10
C GLN A 14 12.77 -17.22 -20.95
N PHE A 15 11.91 -16.60 -20.15
CA PHE A 15 11.97 -15.17 -19.83
C PHE A 15 12.98 -14.94 -18.70
N THR A 16 14.08 -14.25 -19.01
CA THR A 16 15.24 -14.07 -18.12
C THR A 16 14.94 -13.17 -16.92
N GLU A 17 13.87 -12.39 -17.01
CA GLU A 17 13.45 -11.41 -16.02
C GLU A 17 12.64 -12.05 -14.88
N LEU A 18 12.15 -13.28 -15.04
CA LEU A 18 11.42 -14.01 -14.00
C LEU A 18 12.37 -14.55 -12.92
N SER A 19 12.11 -14.13 -11.67
CA SER A 19 12.89 -14.50 -10.49
C SER A 19 12.38 -15.77 -9.82
N THR A 20 11.10 -15.83 -9.48
CA THR A 20 10.49 -16.91 -8.70
C THR A 20 9.05 -17.13 -9.15
N ILE A 21 8.62 -18.40 -9.21
CA ILE A 21 7.24 -18.79 -9.48
C ILE A 21 6.70 -19.52 -8.24
N TYR A 22 5.54 -19.08 -7.76
CA TYR A 22 4.81 -19.74 -6.69
C TYR A 22 3.51 -20.34 -7.22
N SER A 23 3.25 -21.59 -6.85
CA SER A 23 1.96 -22.27 -7.02
C SER A 23 1.23 -22.30 -5.69
N VAL A 24 0.30 -21.38 -5.52
CA VAL A 24 -0.45 -21.21 -4.28
C VAL A 24 -1.74 -22.03 -4.39
N PRO A 25 -1.99 -22.95 -3.45
CA PRO A 25 -3.23 -23.72 -3.43
C PRO A 25 -4.43 -22.79 -3.21
N SER A 26 -5.59 -23.21 -3.68
CA SER A 26 -6.80 -22.45 -3.44
C SER A 26 -7.17 -22.41 -1.96
N LEU A 27 -7.65 -21.25 -1.50
CA LEU A 27 -8.21 -21.06 -0.16
C LEU A 27 -9.60 -21.71 -0.01
N ALA A 28 -10.32 -21.93 -1.13
CA ALA A 28 -11.66 -22.50 -1.14
C ALA A 28 -11.86 -23.49 -2.30
N ALA A 29 -12.72 -24.49 -2.12
CA ALA A 29 -12.93 -25.57 -3.09
C ALA A 29 -13.34 -25.08 -4.50
N ASN A 30 -14.01 -23.91 -4.58
CA ASN A 30 -14.53 -23.35 -5.83
C ASN A 30 -13.64 -22.27 -6.46
N VAL A 31 -12.53 -21.90 -5.82
CA VAL A 31 -11.59 -20.90 -6.33
C VAL A 31 -10.44 -21.61 -7.04
N LYS A 32 -10.00 -21.07 -8.18
CA LYS A 32 -8.85 -21.63 -8.91
C LYS A 32 -7.56 -21.38 -8.12
N PRO A 33 -6.60 -22.33 -8.11
CA PRO A 33 -5.28 -22.09 -7.56
C PRO A 33 -4.60 -20.86 -8.21
N LEU A 34 -3.70 -20.21 -7.48
CA LEU A 34 -3.03 -18.99 -7.91
C LEU A 34 -1.58 -19.29 -8.36
N LEU A 35 -1.25 -18.88 -9.57
CA LEU A 35 0.11 -18.81 -10.09
C LEU A 35 0.66 -17.39 -9.90
N LEU A 36 1.60 -17.23 -8.97
CA LEU A 36 2.25 -15.94 -8.71
C LEU A 36 3.64 -15.92 -9.35
N LEU A 37 3.84 -14.96 -10.25
CA LEU A 37 5.09 -14.74 -10.97
C LEU A 37 5.78 -13.50 -10.37
N LEU A 38 7.03 -13.66 -9.91
CA LEU A 38 7.84 -12.51 -9.49
C LEU A 38 8.90 -12.22 -10.54
N SER A 39 9.05 -10.97 -10.96
CA SER A 39 10.10 -10.51 -11.86
C SER A 39 11.14 -9.65 -11.12
N ARG A 40 12.39 -9.63 -11.60
CA ARG A 40 13.43 -8.75 -11.05
C ARG A 40 13.29 -7.31 -11.52
N GLU A 41 12.83 -7.16 -12.76
CA GLU A 41 12.61 -5.89 -13.43
C GLU A 41 11.16 -5.79 -13.91
N PRO A 42 10.64 -4.57 -14.09
CA PRO A 42 9.31 -4.37 -14.63
C PRO A 42 9.23 -4.90 -16.07
N LEU A 43 8.43 -5.94 -16.26
CA LEU A 43 8.14 -6.49 -17.58
C LEU A 43 7.25 -5.52 -18.36
N THR A 44 7.72 -5.08 -19.53
CA THR A 44 7.00 -4.14 -20.39
C THR A 44 6.88 -4.66 -21.83
N GLY A 45 5.92 -4.13 -22.57
CA GLY A 45 5.77 -4.41 -24.01
C GLY A 45 5.46 -5.87 -24.34
N GLN A 46 6.20 -6.43 -25.29
CA GLN A 46 5.95 -7.74 -25.89
C GLN A 46 6.13 -8.90 -24.89
N VAL A 47 7.14 -8.84 -24.02
CA VAL A 47 7.43 -9.90 -23.05
C VAL A 47 6.25 -10.10 -22.08
N LEU A 48 5.62 -9.00 -21.65
CA LEU A 48 4.42 -9.06 -20.81
C LEU A 48 3.24 -9.73 -21.55
N SER A 49 3.08 -9.46 -22.84
CA SER A 49 2.02 -10.06 -23.67
C SER A 49 2.24 -11.55 -23.88
N GLU A 50 3.48 -11.98 -24.15
CA GLU A 50 3.82 -13.40 -24.33
C GLU A 50 3.62 -14.20 -23.04
N VAL A 51 4.04 -13.65 -21.89
CA VAL A 51 3.77 -14.26 -20.58
C VAL A 51 2.27 -14.35 -20.33
N LYS A 52 1.50 -13.29 -20.66
CA LYS A 52 0.03 -13.30 -20.55
C LYS A 52 -0.58 -14.41 -21.38
N GLU A 53 -0.21 -14.54 -22.65
CA GLU A 53 -0.73 -15.58 -23.55
C GLU A 53 -0.38 -16.98 -23.05
N CYS A 54 0.87 -17.19 -22.63
CA CYS A 54 1.34 -18.47 -22.11
C CYS A 54 0.53 -18.94 -20.89
N VAL A 55 0.23 -18.03 -19.96
CA VAL A 55 -0.55 -18.36 -18.76
C VAL A 55 -2.06 -18.39 -19.03
N GLN A 56 -2.59 -17.55 -19.93
CA GLN A 56 -4.01 -17.53 -20.29
C GLN A 56 -4.46 -18.81 -21.00
N GLN A 57 -3.57 -19.49 -21.73
CA GLN A 57 -3.84 -20.83 -22.27
C GLN A 57 -4.11 -21.88 -21.18
N GLN A 58 -3.74 -21.60 -19.93
CA GLN A 58 -3.93 -22.48 -18.77
C GLN A 58 -5.14 -22.04 -17.96
N SER A 59 -6.34 -22.41 -18.42
CA SER A 59 -7.63 -21.98 -17.87
C SER A 59 -7.91 -22.37 -16.40
N HIS A 60 -7.04 -23.20 -15.79
CA HIS A 60 -7.21 -23.76 -14.45
C HIS A 60 -6.52 -22.97 -13.33
N TYR A 61 -5.70 -21.96 -13.65
CA TYR A 61 -5.08 -21.08 -12.66
C TYR A 61 -5.62 -19.64 -12.78
N HIS A 62 -5.78 -18.97 -11.64
CA HIS A 62 -5.65 -17.52 -11.61
C HIS A 62 -4.18 -17.16 -11.61
N TRP A 63 -3.80 -16.03 -12.16
CA TRP A 63 -2.39 -15.64 -12.18
C TRP A 63 -2.21 -14.16 -11.88
N ARG A 64 -1.09 -13.85 -11.23
CA ARG A 64 -0.66 -12.50 -10.91
C ARG A 64 0.83 -12.38 -11.10
N MET A 65 1.28 -11.19 -11.44
CA MET A 65 2.70 -10.90 -11.61
C MET A 65 3.08 -9.59 -10.95
N TYR A 66 4.22 -9.60 -10.28
CA TYR A 66 4.76 -8.46 -9.56
C TYR A 66 6.28 -8.38 -9.69
N GLU A 67 6.81 -7.17 -9.49
CA GLU A 67 8.21 -7.02 -9.17
C GLU A 67 8.50 -7.65 -7.79
N GLU A 68 9.62 -8.37 -7.68
CA GLU A 68 10.00 -9.06 -6.45
C GLU A 68 10.20 -8.08 -5.28
N THR A 69 10.80 -6.91 -5.55
CA THR A 69 11.00 -5.85 -4.55
C THR A 69 9.66 -5.35 -3.99
N TYR A 70 8.68 -5.10 -4.86
CA TYR A 70 7.32 -4.69 -4.47
C TYR A 70 6.63 -5.76 -3.63
N ALA A 71 6.69 -7.02 -4.06
CA ALA A 71 6.07 -8.13 -3.33
C ALA A 71 6.67 -8.31 -1.93
N ILE A 72 7.99 -8.22 -1.80
CA ILE A 72 8.69 -8.30 -0.51
C ILE A 72 8.35 -7.10 0.37
N HIS A 73 8.27 -5.89 -0.19
CA HIS A 73 7.88 -4.70 0.54
C HIS A 73 6.46 -4.80 1.10
N GLN A 74 5.51 -5.21 0.26
CA GLN A 74 4.12 -5.41 0.66
C GLN A 74 3.98 -6.53 1.71
N PHE A 75 4.73 -7.62 1.56
CA PHE A 75 4.81 -8.67 2.59
C PHE A 75 5.23 -8.09 3.94
N LYS A 76 6.32 -7.31 3.98
CA LYS A 76 6.84 -6.72 5.21
C LYS A 76 5.88 -5.70 5.85
N LYS A 77 5.05 -5.06 5.03
CA LYS A 77 4.03 -4.11 5.49
C LYS A 77 2.79 -4.77 6.08
N GLY A 78 2.62 -6.08 5.97
CA GLY A 78 1.42 -6.76 6.49
C GLY A 78 0.39 -7.13 5.43
N ASN A 79 0.69 -6.99 4.14
CA ASN A 79 -0.28 -7.33 3.10
C ASN A 79 -0.54 -8.85 3.07
N VAL A 80 -1.75 -9.25 3.50
CA VAL A 80 -2.16 -10.65 3.66
C VAL A 80 -2.06 -11.48 2.38
N PHE A 81 -2.25 -10.87 1.20
CA PHE A 81 -2.09 -11.57 -0.08
C PHE A 81 -0.68 -12.15 -0.21
N PHE A 82 0.35 -11.33 0.05
CA PHE A 82 1.73 -11.76 -0.07
C PHE A 82 2.16 -12.65 1.08
N ILE A 83 1.65 -12.42 2.30
CA ILE A 83 1.91 -13.29 3.46
C ILE A 83 1.45 -14.72 3.16
N GLN A 84 0.28 -14.87 2.55
CA GLN A 84 -0.24 -16.16 2.15
C GLN A 84 0.54 -16.78 0.98
N ALA A 85 0.89 -15.98 -0.02
CA ALA A 85 1.48 -16.47 -1.26
C ALA A 85 2.98 -16.79 -1.15
N LEU A 86 3.77 -15.97 -0.44
CA LEU A 86 5.23 -16.06 -0.40
C LEU A 86 5.76 -17.09 0.61
N LYS A 87 5.13 -18.28 0.66
CA LYS A 87 5.58 -19.39 1.48
C LYS A 87 6.57 -20.26 0.73
N LYS A 88 7.62 -20.72 1.42
CA LYS A 88 8.65 -21.61 0.85
C LYS A 88 8.06 -22.88 0.23
N ALA A 89 6.99 -23.42 0.83
CA ALA A 89 6.29 -24.62 0.35
C ALA A 89 5.61 -24.45 -1.01
N TYR A 90 5.37 -23.21 -1.46
CA TYR A 90 4.68 -22.93 -2.71
C TYR A 90 5.64 -22.62 -3.87
N VAL A 91 6.95 -22.53 -3.61
CA VAL A 91 7.95 -22.25 -4.65
C VAL A 91 8.04 -23.44 -5.61
N THR A 92 7.72 -23.22 -6.90
CA THR A 92 7.86 -24.24 -7.95
C THR A 92 9.06 -23.99 -8.86
N TYR A 93 9.50 -22.74 -8.97
CA TYR A 93 10.71 -22.37 -9.69
C TYR A 93 11.38 -21.17 -9.02
N ARG A 94 12.71 -21.16 -9.05
CA ARG A 94 13.54 -20.01 -8.69
C ARG A 94 14.72 -19.93 -9.63
N ALA A 95 15.00 -18.73 -10.14
CA ALA A 95 16.08 -18.47 -11.06
C ALA A 95 17.45 -18.79 -10.42
N PRO A 96 18.39 -19.38 -11.18
CA PRO A 96 19.74 -19.65 -10.70
C PRO A 96 20.42 -18.38 -10.16
N LYS A 97 21.23 -18.53 -9.11
CA LYS A 97 21.98 -17.44 -8.44
C LYS A 97 21.13 -16.39 -7.71
N THR A 98 19.86 -16.67 -7.42
CA THR A 98 19.04 -15.83 -6.52
C THR A 98 19.09 -16.37 -5.10
N THR A 99 19.32 -15.48 -4.14
CA THR A 99 19.16 -15.80 -2.72
C THR A 99 17.69 -15.68 -2.34
N PRO A 100 17.11 -16.67 -1.63
CA PRO A 100 15.75 -16.55 -1.11
C PRO A 100 15.64 -15.31 -0.20
N PRO A 101 14.59 -14.49 -0.33
CA PRO A 101 14.37 -13.40 0.60
C PRO A 101 14.15 -13.94 2.02
N SER A 102 14.72 -13.27 3.01
CA SER A 102 14.45 -13.55 4.42
C SER A 102 13.09 -12.96 4.79
N LEU A 103 12.05 -13.81 4.73
CA LEU A 103 10.67 -13.45 5.02
C LEU A 103 10.25 -14.08 6.35
N ASN A 104 9.94 -13.23 7.32
CA ASN A 104 9.39 -13.65 8.61
C ASN A 104 7.86 -13.51 8.55
N VAL A 105 7.17 -14.66 8.43
CA VAL A 105 5.71 -14.72 8.33
C VAL A 105 5.04 -14.24 9.60
N GLU A 106 5.54 -14.62 10.78
CA GLU A 106 4.99 -14.22 12.08
C GLU A 106 4.98 -12.69 12.24
N LYS A 107 6.14 -12.03 12.04
CA LYS A 107 6.22 -10.56 12.09
C LYS A 107 5.33 -9.86 11.06
N ALA A 108 5.19 -10.45 9.87
CA ALA A 108 4.31 -9.88 8.84
C ALA A 108 2.83 -10.07 9.19
N CYS A 109 2.46 -11.22 9.77
CA CYS A 109 1.11 -11.48 10.28
C CYS A 109 0.73 -10.51 11.40
N GLU A 110 1.65 -10.18 12.31
CA GLU A 110 1.40 -9.20 13.37
C GLU A 110 0.99 -7.83 12.81
N LYS A 111 1.59 -7.40 11.69
CA LYS A 111 1.30 -6.11 11.03
C LYS A 111 0.06 -6.11 10.14
N ALA A 112 -0.52 -7.28 9.88
CA ALA A 112 -1.62 -7.41 8.92
C ALA A 112 -2.91 -6.65 9.31
N PRO A 113 -3.35 -6.65 10.59
CA PRO A 113 -4.49 -5.84 11.03
C PRO A 113 -4.25 -4.35 10.80
N ASP A 114 -3.11 -3.80 11.23
CA ASP A 114 -2.82 -2.37 11.08
C ASP A 114 -2.77 -1.96 9.60
N PHE A 115 -2.19 -2.80 8.75
CA PHE A 115 -2.19 -2.58 7.30
C PHE A 115 -3.61 -2.50 6.74
N PHE A 116 -4.47 -3.46 7.09
CA PHE A 116 -5.85 -3.50 6.59
C PHE A 116 -6.68 -2.33 7.13
N TYR A 117 -6.71 -2.15 8.45
CA TYR A 117 -7.55 -1.13 9.08
C TYR A 117 -7.11 0.28 8.71
N LYS A 118 -5.82 0.52 8.45
CA LYS A 118 -5.35 1.81 7.90
C LYS A 118 -5.94 2.13 6.53
N GLU A 119 -6.03 1.15 5.64
CA GLU A 119 -6.61 1.35 4.30
C GLU A 119 -8.14 1.41 4.36
N HIS A 120 -8.75 0.56 5.20
CA HIS A 120 -10.19 0.50 5.42
C HIS A 120 -10.74 1.79 6.08
N GLN A 121 -10.01 2.38 7.04
CA GLN A 121 -10.41 3.60 7.72
C GLN A 121 -10.63 4.76 6.75
N LYS A 122 -9.84 4.86 5.68
CA LYS A 122 -10.03 5.90 4.66
C LYS A 122 -11.44 5.84 4.05
N ALA A 123 -11.96 4.64 3.80
CA ALA A 123 -13.32 4.48 3.27
C ALA A 123 -14.38 4.84 4.32
N LEU A 124 -14.16 4.50 5.59
CA LEU A 124 -15.03 4.88 6.71
C LEU A 124 -15.10 6.41 6.89
N ASP A 125 -13.97 7.12 6.78
CA ASP A 125 -13.94 8.58 6.87
C ASP A 125 -14.80 9.23 5.76
N PHE A 126 -14.75 8.67 4.54
CA PHE A 126 -15.63 9.12 3.45
C PHE A 126 -17.09 8.72 3.65
N GLN A 127 -17.37 7.58 4.29
CA GLN A 127 -18.73 7.18 4.65
C GLN A 127 -19.34 8.15 5.69
N GLU A 128 -18.57 8.56 6.69
CA GLU A 128 -18.99 9.58 7.68
C GLU A 128 -19.28 10.91 6.97
N GLY A 129 -18.39 11.32 6.07
CA GLY A 129 -18.62 12.48 5.21
C GLY A 129 -19.92 12.38 4.40
N ALA A 130 -20.19 11.21 3.80
CA ALA A 130 -21.44 10.97 3.10
C ALA A 130 -22.66 11.13 4.01
N HIS A 131 -22.63 10.55 5.20
CA HIS A 131 -23.71 10.68 6.18
C HIS A 131 -23.95 12.15 6.56
N PHE A 132 -22.88 12.90 6.86
CA PHE A 132 -22.96 14.33 7.16
C PHE A 132 -23.68 15.11 6.05
N TYR A 133 -23.26 14.96 4.78
CA TYR A 133 -23.89 15.69 3.68
C TYR A 133 -25.32 15.23 3.40
N SER A 134 -25.66 13.97 3.65
CA SER A 134 -27.05 13.48 3.61
C SER A 134 -27.93 14.18 4.65
N THR A 135 -27.46 14.36 5.89
CA THR A 135 -28.25 15.09 6.93
C THR A 135 -28.47 16.56 6.62
N LYS A 136 -27.61 17.15 5.78
CA LYS A 136 -27.74 18.53 5.28
C LYS A 136 -28.55 18.62 3.98
N GLU A 137 -29.11 17.50 3.52
CA GLU A 137 -29.82 17.38 2.25
C GLU A 137 -28.97 17.77 1.02
N ASN A 138 -27.64 17.81 1.17
CA ASN A 138 -26.71 18.02 0.07
C ASN A 138 -26.37 16.67 -0.58
N TYR A 139 -27.36 16.10 -1.27
CA TYR A 139 -27.25 14.80 -1.92
C TYR A 139 -26.18 14.73 -3.01
N PRO A 140 -25.92 15.77 -3.83
CA PRO A 140 -24.78 15.79 -4.74
C PRO A 140 -23.45 15.53 -4.04
N GLN A 141 -23.17 16.25 -2.94
CA GLN A 141 -21.94 16.07 -2.19
C GLN A 141 -21.89 14.73 -1.46
N ALA A 142 -23.02 14.25 -0.93
CA ALA A 142 -23.12 12.92 -0.35
C ALA A 142 -22.78 11.82 -1.38
N ALA A 143 -23.29 11.93 -2.62
CA ALA A 143 -22.97 11.00 -3.70
C ALA A 143 -21.48 11.02 -4.09
N PHE A 144 -20.84 12.19 -4.07
CA PHE A 144 -19.39 12.28 -4.26
C PHE A 144 -18.61 11.52 -3.17
N MET A 145 -18.98 11.71 -1.90
CA MET A 145 -18.35 11.01 -0.79
C MET A 145 -18.57 9.49 -0.86
N LEU A 146 -19.79 9.06 -1.21
CA LEU A 146 -20.09 7.63 -1.43
C LEU A 146 -19.27 7.03 -2.56
N HIS A 147 -19.03 7.78 -3.64
CA HIS A 147 -18.16 7.30 -4.72
C HIS A 147 -16.74 7.07 -4.22
N GLN A 148 -16.17 8.03 -3.46
CA GLN A 148 -14.81 7.89 -2.91
C GLN A 148 -14.71 6.72 -1.94
N ALA A 149 -15.69 6.56 -1.05
CA ALA A 149 -15.75 5.45 -0.12
C ALA A 149 -15.81 4.10 -0.85
N ILE A 150 -16.71 3.95 -1.83
CA ILE A 150 -16.84 2.71 -2.62
C ILE A 150 -15.54 2.41 -3.39
N GLU A 151 -14.93 3.41 -4.04
CA GLU A 151 -13.65 3.26 -4.74
C GLU A 151 -12.54 2.77 -3.79
N LEU A 152 -12.40 3.39 -2.61
CA LEU A 152 -11.40 3.02 -1.61
C LEU A 152 -11.64 1.63 -1.02
N SER A 153 -12.89 1.26 -0.77
CA SER A 153 -13.25 -0.08 -0.31
C SER A 153 -12.88 -1.15 -1.34
N PHE A 154 -13.15 -0.90 -2.63
CA PHE A 154 -12.70 -1.80 -3.70
C PHE A 154 -11.17 -1.90 -3.74
N ARG A 155 -10.46 -0.77 -3.69
CA ARG A 155 -8.98 -0.77 -3.68
C ARG A 155 -8.41 -1.54 -2.50
N THR A 156 -9.02 -1.41 -1.32
CA THR A 156 -8.66 -2.19 -0.11
C THR A 156 -8.89 -3.69 -0.35
N GLY A 157 -10.06 -4.06 -0.89
CA GLY A 157 -10.36 -5.43 -1.30
C GLY A 157 -9.34 -5.99 -2.30
N GLU A 158 -8.96 -5.21 -3.31
CA GLU A 158 -7.96 -5.59 -4.32
C GLU A 158 -6.56 -5.75 -3.70
N LEU A 159 -6.19 -4.91 -2.74
CA LEU A 159 -4.94 -5.03 -2.00
C LEU A 159 -4.84 -6.36 -1.25
N ILE A 160 -5.89 -6.74 -0.51
CA ILE A 160 -5.88 -7.97 0.32
C ILE A 160 -6.14 -9.25 -0.48
N SER A 161 -6.81 -9.17 -1.62
CA SER A 161 -7.18 -10.35 -2.43
C SER A 161 -6.29 -10.57 -3.64
N MET A 162 -5.68 -9.51 -4.16
CA MET A 162 -4.88 -9.56 -5.38
C MET A 162 -3.45 -9.06 -5.15
N GLY A 163 -3.16 -8.27 -4.10
CA GLY A 163 -1.83 -7.75 -3.76
C GLY A 163 -1.52 -6.35 -4.31
N LYS A 164 -2.40 -5.80 -5.15
CA LYS A 164 -2.27 -4.45 -5.68
C LYS A 164 -3.61 -3.95 -6.19
N GLU A 165 -3.93 -2.71 -5.85
CA GLU A 165 -5.09 -1.98 -6.33
C GLU A 165 -5.01 -1.65 -7.83
N LYS A 166 -6.18 -1.57 -8.44
CA LYS A 166 -6.36 -1.08 -9.80
C LYS A 166 -6.39 0.44 -9.77
N ILE A 167 -5.60 1.08 -10.62
CA ILE A 167 -5.63 2.53 -10.76
C ILE A 167 -6.69 2.88 -11.81
N CYS A 168 -7.92 3.12 -11.36
CA CYS A 168 -9.00 3.73 -12.15
C CYS A 168 -10.03 4.38 -11.22
N HIS A 169 -11.01 5.08 -11.79
CA HIS A 169 -12.08 5.74 -11.03
C HIS A 169 -13.46 5.14 -11.29
N LYS A 170 -13.63 4.35 -12.35
CA LYS A 170 -14.94 3.76 -12.66
C LYS A 170 -15.16 2.56 -11.77
N ILE A 171 -16.23 2.59 -10.98
CA ILE A 171 -16.54 1.53 -10.02
C ILE A 171 -16.76 0.18 -10.71
N VAL A 172 -17.38 0.16 -11.90
CA VAL A 172 -17.59 -1.08 -12.67
C VAL A 172 -16.27 -1.79 -13.01
N HIS A 173 -15.20 -1.04 -13.24
CA HIS A 173 -13.90 -1.62 -13.56
C HIS A 173 -13.24 -2.29 -12.36
N HIS A 174 -13.49 -1.78 -11.15
CA HIS A 174 -13.06 -2.42 -9.91
C HIS A 174 -13.86 -3.70 -9.66
N GLN A 175 -15.19 -3.63 -9.81
CA GLN A 175 -16.08 -4.78 -9.67
C GLN A 175 -15.66 -5.95 -10.59
N HIS A 176 -15.46 -5.70 -11.89
CA HIS A 176 -14.99 -6.73 -12.83
C HIS A 176 -13.59 -7.25 -12.53
N TYR A 177 -12.74 -6.40 -11.95
CA TYR A 177 -11.37 -6.79 -11.65
C TYR A 177 -11.32 -7.74 -10.46
N ILE A 178 -12.05 -7.42 -9.38
CA ILE A 178 -12.03 -8.20 -8.14
C ILE A 178 -12.90 -9.46 -8.21
N GLN A 179 -13.96 -9.51 -9.03
CA GLN A 179 -14.92 -10.62 -9.08
C GLN A 179 -14.29 -12.02 -9.23
N HIS A 180 -13.13 -12.11 -9.88
CA HIS A 180 -12.44 -13.38 -10.11
C HIS A 180 -11.76 -13.92 -8.84
N PHE A 181 -11.49 -13.05 -7.87
CA PHE A 181 -10.83 -13.36 -6.61
C PHE A 181 -11.80 -13.33 -5.43
N VAL A 182 -12.77 -12.41 -5.46
CA VAL A 182 -13.84 -12.29 -4.46
C VAL A 182 -15.17 -12.10 -5.20
N PRO A 183 -15.84 -13.20 -5.61
CA PRO A 183 -17.06 -13.13 -6.42
C PRO A 183 -18.18 -12.28 -5.81
N GLU A 184 -18.30 -12.28 -4.48
CA GLU A 184 -19.29 -11.48 -3.74
C GLU A 184 -19.14 -9.99 -4.03
N LEU A 185 -17.90 -9.51 -4.17
CA LEU A 185 -17.59 -8.11 -4.52
C LEU A 185 -17.81 -7.80 -6.00
N GLY A 186 -17.96 -8.84 -6.84
CA GLY A 186 -18.32 -8.72 -8.26
C GLY A 186 -19.79 -8.41 -8.52
N GLU A 187 -20.65 -8.54 -7.50
CA GLU A 187 -22.11 -8.50 -7.63
C GLU A 187 -22.74 -7.24 -7.00
N LEU A 188 -21.91 -6.27 -6.61
CA LEU A 188 -22.37 -5.07 -5.90
C LEU A 188 -23.37 -4.26 -6.74
N PHE A 189 -23.10 -4.07 -8.03
CA PHE A 189 -24.01 -3.47 -9.01
C PHE A 189 -24.32 -4.46 -10.14
N LYS A 190 -25.56 -4.95 -10.18
CA LYS A 190 -26.01 -5.90 -11.21
C LYS A 190 -26.29 -5.20 -12.53
N GLU A 191 -25.35 -5.28 -13.47
CA GLU A 191 -25.40 -4.53 -14.73
C GLU A 191 -26.57 -4.90 -15.64
N GLU A 192 -27.10 -6.12 -15.50
CA GLU A 192 -28.31 -6.59 -16.17
C GLU A 192 -29.59 -5.89 -15.67
N ASN A 193 -29.55 -5.32 -14.47
CA ASN A 193 -30.64 -4.54 -13.90
C ASN A 193 -30.51 -3.06 -14.28
N MET A 194 -31.45 -2.56 -15.08
CA MET A 194 -31.45 -1.18 -15.55
C MET A 194 -31.47 -0.14 -14.40
N HIS A 195 -32.10 -0.45 -13.27
CA HIS A 195 -32.11 0.45 -12.12
C HIS A 195 -30.75 0.52 -11.43
N GLU A 196 -30.04 -0.60 -11.34
CA GLU A 196 -28.68 -0.67 -10.78
C GLU A 196 -27.68 0.02 -11.69
N LYS A 197 -27.79 -0.21 -13.00
CA LYS A 197 -26.99 0.50 -14.01
C LYS A 197 -27.22 2.02 -13.97
N HIS A 198 -28.46 2.46 -13.81
CA HIS A 198 -28.76 3.89 -13.65
C HIS A 198 -28.15 4.45 -12.36
N LEU A 199 -28.26 3.73 -11.24
CA LEU A 199 -27.69 4.13 -9.96
C LEU A 199 -26.15 4.28 -10.04
N LEU A 200 -25.49 3.29 -10.64
CA LEU A 200 -24.04 3.31 -10.86
C LEU A 200 -23.60 4.48 -11.74
N ASN A 201 -24.31 4.75 -12.83
CA ASN A 201 -24.01 5.89 -13.71
C ASN A 201 -24.17 7.24 -12.99
N ARG A 202 -25.17 7.37 -12.09
CA ARG A 202 -25.35 8.56 -11.26
C ARG A 202 -24.19 8.71 -10.27
N LEU A 203 -23.74 7.63 -9.65
CA LEU A 203 -22.58 7.61 -8.74
C LEU A 203 -21.30 8.05 -9.47
N ASP A 204 -20.95 7.42 -10.59
CA ASP A 204 -19.78 7.76 -11.42
C ASP A 204 -19.83 9.21 -11.95
N SER A 205 -21.04 9.75 -12.15
CA SER A 205 -21.22 11.15 -12.55
C SER A 205 -20.96 12.13 -11.40
N ALA A 206 -21.22 11.74 -10.14
CA ALA A 206 -20.95 12.58 -8.97
C ALA A 206 -19.46 12.91 -8.84
N TYR A 207 -18.58 11.94 -9.10
CA TYR A 207 -17.12 12.11 -9.08
C TYR A 207 -16.63 13.25 -9.99
N ARG A 208 -17.28 13.44 -11.14
CA ARG A 208 -16.92 14.46 -12.13
C ARG A 208 -17.68 15.76 -11.90
N ASN A 209 -19.00 15.69 -11.74
CA ASN A 209 -19.86 16.84 -11.97
C ASN A 209 -20.10 17.71 -10.74
N VAL A 210 -19.94 17.17 -9.52
CA VAL A 210 -20.10 17.95 -8.28
C VAL A 210 -19.04 19.05 -8.16
N ARG A 211 -17.89 18.89 -8.84
CA ARG A 211 -16.79 19.85 -8.85
C ARG A 211 -16.90 20.95 -9.91
N TYR A 212 -17.82 20.81 -10.88
CA TYR A 212 -17.91 21.71 -12.04
C TYR A 212 -19.29 22.35 -12.24
N ASP A 213 -20.14 22.33 -11.20
CA ASP A 213 -21.42 23.05 -11.15
C ASP A 213 -22.35 22.75 -12.35
N VAL A 214 -22.37 21.49 -12.79
CA VAL A 214 -23.31 20.98 -13.80
C VAL A 214 -24.59 20.53 -13.08
N ASP A 215 -25.77 20.66 -13.71
CA ASP A 215 -27.12 20.23 -13.25
C ASP A 215 -27.19 18.76 -12.77
N TYR A 216 -26.48 18.42 -11.69
CA TYR A 216 -26.42 17.11 -11.10
C TYR A 216 -27.44 17.03 -9.97
N SER A 217 -28.39 16.12 -10.13
CA SER A 217 -29.38 15.78 -9.11
C SER A 217 -29.39 14.28 -8.87
N ILE A 218 -29.60 13.93 -7.61
CA ILE A 218 -29.77 12.56 -7.13
C ILE A 218 -30.78 12.59 -5.97
N SER A 219 -31.65 11.59 -5.90
CA SER A 219 -32.68 11.51 -4.87
C SER A 219 -32.15 10.95 -3.55
N LEU A 220 -32.80 11.29 -2.44
CA LEU A 220 -32.54 10.67 -1.13
C LEU A 220 -32.59 9.13 -1.21
N SER A 221 -33.61 8.58 -1.87
CA SER A 221 -33.73 7.12 -2.06
C SER A 221 -32.57 6.48 -2.81
N ALA A 222 -31.90 7.21 -3.71
CA ALA A 222 -30.70 6.73 -4.38
C ALA A 222 -29.48 6.79 -3.46
N ILE A 223 -29.37 7.83 -2.62
CA ILE A 223 -28.33 7.95 -1.58
C ILE A 223 -28.44 6.81 -0.56
N GLU A 224 -29.63 6.54 -0.03
CA GLU A 224 -29.87 5.45 0.94
C GLU A 224 -29.48 4.08 0.34
N ARG A 225 -29.83 3.84 -0.94
CA ARG A 225 -29.42 2.61 -1.64
C ARG A 225 -27.90 2.50 -1.80
N LEU A 226 -27.22 3.61 -2.07
CA LEU A 226 -25.76 3.65 -2.20
C LEU A 226 -25.07 3.45 -0.84
N GLN A 227 -25.62 4.01 0.24
CA GLN A 227 -25.16 3.77 1.60
C GLN A 227 -25.24 2.28 1.96
N HIS A 228 -26.41 1.65 1.76
CA HIS A 228 -26.55 0.21 2.01
C HIS A 228 -25.58 -0.66 1.20
N LYS A 229 -25.27 -0.27 -0.04
CA LYS A 229 -24.25 -0.95 -0.86
C LYS A 229 -22.85 -0.76 -0.28
N LEU A 230 -22.51 0.45 0.15
CA LEU A 230 -21.22 0.71 0.79
C LEU A 230 -21.07 -0.08 2.09
N ASP A 231 -22.11 -0.16 2.92
CA ASP A 231 -22.10 -0.94 4.16
C ASP A 231 -21.81 -2.42 3.87
N SER A 232 -22.52 -2.99 2.89
CA SER A 232 -22.33 -4.38 2.45
C SER A 232 -20.92 -4.62 1.87
N LEU A 233 -20.38 -3.64 1.13
CA LEU A 233 -19.03 -3.70 0.57
C LEU A 233 -17.95 -3.66 1.66
N LEU A 234 -18.11 -2.80 2.67
CA LEU A 234 -17.20 -2.69 3.81
C LEU A 234 -17.21 -3.98 4.64
N GLU A 235 -18.40 -4.48 4.98
CA GLU A 235 -18.59 -5.74 5.73
C GLU A 235 -17.97 -6.92 4.99
N THR A 236 -18.24 -7.06 3.69
CA THR A 236 -17.66 -8.15 2.88
C THR A 236 -16.13 -8.03 2.81
N GLY A 237 -15.60 -6.82 2.72
CA GLY A 237 -14.16 -6.57 2.72
C GLY A 237 -13.49 -6.97 4.03
N GLU A 238 -14.10 -6.65 5.18
CA GLU A 238 -13.62 -7.04 6.50
C GLU A 238 -13.72 -8.55 6.72
N GLU A 239 -14.84 -9.18 6.35
CA GLU A 239 -14.95 -10.64 6.40
C GLU A 239 -13.86 -11.33 5.60
N GLU A 240 -13.59 -10.83 4.38
CA GLU A 240 -12.59 -11.42 3.51
C GLU A 240 -11.17 -11.25 4.08
N PHE A 241 -10.89 -10.10 4.70
CA PHE A 241 -9.67 -9.90 5.46
C PHE A 241 -9.55 -10.90 6.61
N LEU A 242 -10.57 -11.03 7.46
CA LEU A 242 -10.56 -11.94 8.61
C LEU A 242 -10.39 -13.40 8.18
N LYS A 243 -11.07 -13.83 7.11
CA LYS A 243 -10.91 -15.16 6.50
C LYS A 243 -9.45 -15.40 6.10
N ARG A 244 -8.81 -14.43 5.45
CA ARG A 244 -7.40 -14.53 5.03
C ARG A 244 -6.45 -14.50 6.21
N TYR A 245 -6.70 -13.63 7.16
CA TYR A 245 -5.89 -13.45 8.34
C TYR A 245 -5.90 -14.70 9.24
N ALA A 246 -7.04 -15.38 9.37
CA ALA A 246 -7.13 -16.66 10.07
C ALA A 246 -6.21 -17.73 9.44
N HIS A 247 -6.09 -17.79 8.11
CA HIS A 247 -5.17 -18.70 7.43
C HIS A 247 -3.70 -18.35 7.66
N CYS A 248 -3.40 -17.07 7.88
CA CYS A 248 -2.08 -16.60 8.30
C CYS A 248 -1.77 -17.07 9.73
N LYS A 249 -2.72 -16.95 10.67
CA LYS A 249 -2.59 -17.41 12.05
C LYS A 249 -2.53 -18.94 12.20
N ASN A 250 -3.36 -19.69 11.50
CA ASN A 250 -3.35 -21.16 11.56
C ASN A 250 -2.04 -21.75 11.01
N ALA A 251 -1.34 -21.03 10.13
CA ALA A 251 0.02 -21.37 9.71
C ALA A 251 1.09 -21.10 10.80
N MET A 252 0.74 -20.38 11.87
CA MET A 252 1.57 -20.12 13.05
C MET A 252 1.33 -21.13 14.18
N GLU A 253 0.29 -21.97 14.15
CA GLU A 253 0.08 -23.06 15.11
C GLU A 253 1.04 -24.26 14.86
N LYS A 254 2.33 -23.95 14.93
CA LYS A 254 3.39 -24.77 15.50
C LYS A 254 4.57 -23.83 15.76
N PRO A 255 4.77 -23.40 17.00
CA PRO A 255 6.13 -23.17 17.45
C PRO A 255 6.38 -23.71 18.87
N SER A 256 7.50 -24.41 19.02
CA SER A 256 8.22 -24.41 20.29
C SER A 256 8.71 -22.98 20.61
N PRO A 257 8.84 -22.58 21.88
CA PRO A 257 9.01 -21.17 22.25
C PRO A 257 10.39 -20.62 21.82
N PRO A 258 10.46 -19.42 21.21
CA PRO A 258 11.71 -18.67 21.09
C PRO A 258 11.98 -17.86 22.37
N ALA A 259 13.24 -17.81 22.78
CA ALA A 259 13.72 -17.03 23.93
C ALA A 259 13.72 -15.51 23.63
N PRO A 260 13.59 -14.64 24.64
CA PRO A 260 13.50 -13.19 24.45
C PRO A 260 14.81 -12.58 23.92
N PRO A 261 14.73 -11.48 23.14
CA PRO A 261 15.89 -10.85 22.50
C PRO A 261 16.78 -10.12 23.53
N ASN A 262 18.09 -10.30 23.38
CA ASN A 262 19.11 -9.77 24.28
C ASN A 262 19.45 -8.30 23.91
N LYS A 263 19.56 -7.41 24.91
CA LYS A 263 19.88 -5.97 24.78
C LYS A 263 21.13 -5.71 23.91
N GLU A 264 22.08 -6.64 23.89
CA GLU A 264 23.30 -6.56 23.09
C GLU A 264 23.06 -6.63 21.57
N GLU A 265 21.99 -7.27 21.12
CA GLU A 265 21.68 -7.41 19.69
C GLU A 265 21.07 -6.12 19.11
N ILE A 266 20.27 -5.41 19.93
CA ILE A 266 19.71 -4.09 19.61
C ILE A 266 20.84 -3.06 19.49
N GLU A 267 21.78 -3.04 20.45
CA GLU A 267 22.91 -2.10 20.43
C GLU A 267 23.83 -2.33 19.23
N LYS A 268 24.02 -3.60 18.85
CA LYS A 268 24.82 -3.97 17.67
C LYS A 268 24.17 -3.52 16.36
N ASN A 269 22.84 -3.63 16.26
CA ASN A 269 22.08 -3.17 15.10
C ASN A 269 22.10 -1.64 14.98
N LEU A 270 21.95 -0.91 16.09
CA LEU A 270 22.08 0.56 16.15
C LEU A 270 23.47 1.02 15.68
N ARG A 271 24.54 0.39 16.18
CA ARG A 271 25.92 0.72 15.78
C ARG A 271 26.21 0.41 14.31
N GLN A 272 25.56 -0.60 13.72
CA GLN A 272 25.69 -0.90 12.29
C GLN A 272 24.94 0.08 11.39
N LEU A 273 23.76 0.55 11.82
CA LEU A 273 22.96 1.54 11.10
C LEU A 273 23.67 2.91 11.07
N ILE A 274 24.17 3.37 12.22
CA ILE A 274 24.91 4.64 12.31
C ILE A 274 26.18 4.63 11.44
N ARG A 275 26.92 3.50 11.41
CA ARG A 275 28.12 3.35 10.58
C ARG A 275 27.85 3.29 9.07
N ARG A 276 26.61 3.03 8.65
CA ARG A 276 26.22 2.99 7.24
C ARG A 276 25.89 4.38 6.68
N GLN A 277 25.45 5.30 7.52
CA GLN A 277 24.96 6.60 7.08
C GLN A 277 25.94 7.76 7.33
N TYR A 278 26.82 7.65 8.32
CA TYR A 278 27.66 8.76 8.79
C TYR A 278 29.16 8.42 8.78
N GLU A 279 29.98 9.33 8.25
CA GLU A 279 31.44 9.28 8.37
C GLU A 279 31.98 10.40 9.29
N PRO A 280 33.01 10.12 10.12
CA PRO A 280 33.61 11.12 11.00
C PRO A 280 34.52 12.07 10.20
N LEU A 281 34.24 13.38 10.24
CA LEU A 281 35.06 14.37 9.52
C LEU A 281 36.42 14.59 10.19
N ASN A 282 36.47 14.54 11.54
CA ASN A 282 37.71 14.68 12.30
C ASN A 282 37.57 14.07 13.70
N LYS A 283 38.57 13.30 14.16
CA LYS A 283 38.52 12.52 15.42
C LYS A 283 38.46 13.37 16.68
N HIS A 284 38.71 14.69 16.58
CA HIS A 284 38.78 15.59 17.73
C HIS A 284 37.55 16.49 17.91
N THR A 285 36.67 16.65 16.91
CA THR A 285 35.58 17.64 16.92
C THR A 285 34.17 17.06 17.06
N ARG A 286 34.02 15.72 17.11
CA ARG A 286 32.71 15.02 17.18
C ARG A 286 31.69 15.43 16.09
N ARG A 287 32.17 15.86 14.91
CA ARG A 287 31.32 16.23 13.77
C ARG A 287 31.25 15.10 12.73
N PHE A 288 30.05 14.85 12.19
CA PHE A 288 29.75 13.78 11.25
C PHE A 288 29.11 14.33 9.97
N TYR A 289 29.27 13.63 8.84
CA TYR A 289 28.65 14.01 7.56
C TYR A 289 27.82 12.84 7.03
N GLN A 290 26.63 13.14 6.54
CA GLN A 290 25.75 12.20 5.86
C GLN A 290 26.26 11.96 4.43
N HIS A 291 26.12 10.74 3.92
CA HIS A 291 26.68 10.31 2.62
C HIS A 291 26.19 11.08 1.37
N LYS A 292 25.32 12.09 1.53
CA LYS A 292 24.95 13.06 0.49
C LYS A 292 25.19 14.50 0.98
N ALA A 293 26.42 14.96 0.74
CA ALA A 293 26.90 16.33 0.49
C ALA A 293 26.45 17.53 1.34
N ILE A 294 25.92 17.40 2.57
CA ILE A 294 25.62 18.57 3.41
C ILE A 294 26.02 18.34 4.88
N PRO A 295 26.80 19.25 5.50
CA PRO A 295 26.99 19.28 6.95
C PRO A 295 25.70 19.69 7.65
N VAL A 296 25.24 18.87 8.60
CA VAL A 296 24.17 19.20 9.53
C VAL A 296 24.76 19.16 10.94
N GLU A 297 24.71 20.28 11.66
CA GLU A 297 25.23 20.36 13.05
C GLU A 297 24.12 20.08 14.09
N ASP A 298 22.84 20.29 13.75
CA ASP A 298 21.67 20.08 14.63
C ASP A 298 20.43 19.60 13.80
N PRO A 299 19.79 18.47 14.16
CA PRO A 299 18.56 17.98 13.51
C PRO A 299 17.39 18.97 13.50
N LEU A 300 17.28 19.83 14.52
CA LEU A 300 16.24 20.86 14.58
C LEU A 300 16.41 21.90 13.47
N GLU A 301 17.66 22.25 13.13
CA GLU A 301 17.96 23.17 12.05
C GLU A 301 17.60 22.61 10.67
N SER A 302 17.72 21.29 10.47
CA SER A 302 17.27 20.62 9.24
C SER A 302 15.76 20.70 9.06
N PHE A 303 14.99 20.44 10.12
CA PHE A 303 13.53 20.56 10.08
C PHE A 303 13.05 22.00 9.83
N LEU A 304 13.70 22.98 10.48
CA LEU A 304 13.43 24.39 10.24
C LEU A 304 13.76 24.78 8.80
N SER A 305 14.86 24.28 8.25
CA SER A 305 15.26 24.52 6.86
C SER A 305 14.26 23.96 5.86
N VAL A 306 13.79 22.72 6.06
CA VAL A 306 12.71 22.12 5.26
C VAL A 306 11.43 22.97 5.33
N THR A 307 11.06 23.40 6.54
CA THR A 307 9.86 24.21 6.76
C THR A 307 9.93 25.56 6.05
N HIS A 308 11.08 26.25 6.10
CA HIS A 308 11.27 27.53 5.41
C HIS A 308 11.29 27.34 3.88
N LEU A 309 11.95 26.30 3.37
CA LEU A 309 11.96 25.98 1.94
C LEU A 309 10.55 25.73 1.41
N LEU A 310 9.76 24.92 2.12
CA LEU A 310 8.36 24.64 1.75
C LEU A 310 7.50 25.91 1.78
N LYS A 311 7.61 26.75 2.82
CA LYS A 311 6.87 28.02 2.91
C LYS A 311 7.19 28.98 1.77
N VAL A 312 8.47 29.09 1.40
CA VAL A 312 8.91 29.93 0.28
C VAL A 312 8.38 29.39 -1.05
N CYS A 313 8.42 28.07 -1.27
CA CYS A 313 7.84 27.44 -2.45
C CYS A 313 6.32 27.63 -2.54
N VAL A 314 5.58 27.54 -1.43
CA VAL A 314 4.12 27.77 -1.39
C VAL A 314 3.79 29.23 -1.71
N LEU A 315 4.45 30.20 -1.07
CA LEU A 315 4.24 31.62 -1.34
C LEU A 315 4.57 31.99 -2.80
N ALA A 316 5.62 31.38 -3.37
CA ALA A 316 5.99 31.57 -4.77
C ALA A 316 4.97 30.97 -5.75
N LEU A 317 4.29 29.89 -5.38
CA LEU A 317 3.22 29.26 -6.18
C LEU A 317 1.88 30.00 -6.09
N GLU A 318 1.65 30.79 -5.05
CA GLU A 318 0.42 31.61 -4.91
C GLU A 318 0.49 32.93 -5.70
N HIS A 319 1.68 33.41 -6.02
CA HIS A 319 1.92 34.66 -6.77
C HIS A 319 2.31 34.40 -8.24
N THR A 320 1.52 33.61 -8.97
CA THR A 320 1.77 33.26 -10.39
C THR A 320 1.62 34.43 -11.39
N GLY A 321 1.18 35.60 -10.91
CA GLY A 321 0.83 36.75 -11.76
C GLY A 321 1.99 37.65 -12.19
N THR A 322 3.20 37.50 -11.65
CA THR A 322 4.33 38.37 -12.02
C THR A 322 5.22 37.72 -13.07
N SER A 323 5.25 38.35 -14.25
CA SER A 323 6.12 38.01 -15.37
C SER A 323 7.59 37.95 -14.94
N PHE A 324 8.34 37.03 -15.57
CA PHE A 324 9.78 36.78 -15.42
C PHE A 324 10.58 37.97 -14.86
N SER A 325 11.11 37.80 -13.64
CA SER A 325 12.12 38.71 -13.10
C SER A 325 13.47 38.41 -13.77
N ASN A 326 14.17 39.44 -14.26
CA ASN A 326 15.52 39.30 -14.82
C ASN A 326 16.55 38.75 -13.82
N THR A 327 16.20 38.67 -12.54
CA THR A 327 17.05 38.13 -11.47
C THR A 327 16.86 36.63 -11.24
N ILE A 328 15.72 36.05 -11.64
CA ILE A 328 15.41 34.62 -11.47
C ILE A 328 14.79 34.09 -12.79
N PRO A 329 15.63 33.58 -13.72
CA PRO A 329 15.18 33.33 -15.09
C PRO A 329 14.17 32.18 -15.24
N GLN A 330 14.00 31.32 -14.22
CA GLN A 330 13.11 30.14 -14.28
C GLN A 330 12.50 29.79 -12.89
N PRO A 331 11.48 30.53 -12.43
CA PRO A 331 10.93 30.35 -11.08
C PRO A 331 10.38 28.94 -10.83
N TYR A 332 9.75 28.33 -11.83
CA TYR A 332 9.18 26.98 -11.71
C TYR A 332 10.25 25.88 -11.53
N VAL A 333 11.37 25.97 -12.26
CA VAL A 333 12.48 25.01 -12.13
C VAL A 333 13.16 25.15 -10.77
N ASN A 334 13.31 26.39 -10.29
CA ASN A 334 13.90 26.65 -8.98
C ASN A 334 12.98 26.21 -7.83
N ILE A 335 11.66 26.37 -7.97
CA ILE A 335 10.69 25.83 -7.01
C ILE A 335 10.76 24.31 -6.99
N GLN A 336 10.79 23.65 -8.16
CA GLN A 336 10.90 22.19 -8.24
C GLN A 336 12.18 21.68 -7.57
N GLN A 337 13.34 22.27 -7.88
CA GLN A 337 14.62 21.88 -7.28
C GLN A 337 14.64 22.12 -5.77
N SER A 338 14.01 23.21 -5.29
CA SER A 338 13.90 23.51 -3.86
C SER A 338 12.99 22.52 -3.12
N LEU A 339 11.93 22.04 -3.77
CA LEU A 339 11.05 20.99 -3.22
C LEU A 339 11.73 19.62 -3.21
N GLU A 340 12.46 19.26 -4.28
CA GLU A 340 13.27 18.04 -4.32
C GLU A 340 14.37 18.06 -3.26
N PHE A 341 14.93 19.23 -2.96
CA PHE A 341 15.89 19.44 -1.88
C PHE A 341 15.24 19.32 -0.49
N ALA A 342 14.05 19.89 -0.29
CA ALA A 342 13.29 19.74 0.94
C ALA A 342 12.95 18.26 1.24
N LEU A 343 12.62 17.47 0.20
CA LEU A 343 12.37 16.04 0.33
C LEU A 343 13.59 15.24 0.78
N GLN A 344 14.80 15.65 0.40
CA GLN A 344 16.05 14.99 0.79
C GLN A 344 16.47 15.29 2.23
N LEU A 345 15.96 16.37 2.81
CA LEU A 345 16.25 16.79 4.18
C LEU A 345 15.23 16.25 5.22
N LEU A 346 14.20 15.53 4.78
CA LEU A 346 13.21 14.92 5.67
C LEU A 346 13.76 13.62 6.31
N PRO A 347 13.82 13.53 7.65
CA PRO A 347 14.47 12.41 8.33
C PRO A 347 13.48 11.26 8.55
N TYR A 348 13.06 10.65 7.43
CA TYR A 348 12.07 9.57 7.43
C TYR A 348 12.54 8.33 8.20
N GLU A 349 13.82 7.96 8.08
CA GLU A 349 14.36 6.76 8.71
C GLU A 349 14.59 6.97 10.23
N GLU A 350 14.89 8.19 10.66
CA GLU A 350 15.00 8.56 12.07
C GLU A 350 13.63 8.60 12.76
N MET A 351 12.58 9.02 12.03
CA MET A 351 11.20 8.97 12.53
C MET A 351 10.68 7.53 12.62
N GLU A 352 11.02 6.65 11.66
CA GLU A 352 10.76 5.21 11.76
C GLU A 352 11.48 4.58 12.97
N PHE A 353 12.71 5.01 13.25
CA PHE A 353 13.45 4.55 14.44
C PHE A 353 12.85 5.07 15.75
N LEU A 354 12.42 6.34 15.81
CA LEU A 354 11.76 6.90 16.98
C LEU A 354 10.41 6.20 17.24
N GLU A 355 9.65 5.91 16.19
CA GLU A 355 8.40 5.15 16.27
C GLU A 355 8.66 3.73 16.79
N GLN A 356 9.72 3.07 16.31
CA GLN A 356 10.15 1.77 16.81
C GLN A 356 10.59 1.82 18.29
N LEU A 357 11.30 2.86 18.70
CA LEU A 357 11.67 3.08 20.11
C LEU A 357 10.44 3.34 20.99
N ILE A 358 9.44 4.05 20.46
CA ILE A 358 8.16 4.30 21.13
C ILE A 358 7.38 3.01 21.34
N GLU A 359 7.36 2.12 20.35
CA GLU A 359 6.73 0.82 20.45
C GLU A 359 7.44 -0.10 21.46
N ASP A 360 8.77 -0.14 21.43
CA ASP A 360 9.59 -0.98 22.31
C ASP A 360 9.43 -0.63 23.81
N TYR A 361 9.10 0.63 24.12
CA TYR A 361 8.82 1.10 25.50
C TYR A 361 7.33 1.13 25.85
N GLY A 362 6.46 0.49 25.05
CA GLY A 362 5.03 0.38 25.35
C GLY A 362 4.23 1.65 25.08
N GLY A 363 4.70 2.49 24.16
CA GLY A 363 4.10 3.76 23.75
C GLY A 363 4.76 4.98 24.37
N LEU A 364 4.34 6.18 23.95
CA LEU A 364 4.89 7.47 24.41
C LEU A 364 4.81 7.63 25.94
N ALA A 365 3.79 7.04 26.58
CA ALA A 365 3.63 7.07 28.03
C ALA A 365 4.72 6.28 28.76
N GLY A 366 5.15 5.12 28.24
CA GLY A 366 6.20 4.30 28.84
C GLY A 366 7.60 4.90 28.71
N LEU A 367 7.82 5.70 27.67
CA LEU A 367 9.04 6.51 27.49
C LEU A 367 9.12 7.72 28.43
N LEU A 368 7.98 8.24 28.88
CA LEU A 368 7.91 9.39 29.78
C LEU A 368 7.96 8.97 31.26
N THR A 369 7.65 7.71 31.59
CA THR A 369 7.64 7.20 32.97
C THR A 369 9.02 6.87 33.57
N GLU A 370 10.08 6.74 32.77
CA GLU A 370 11.43 6.48 33.31
C GLU A 370 12.09 7.72 33.96
N GLN A 371 11.44 8.90 33.95
CA GLN A 371 11.99 10.11 34.58
C GLN A 371 11.57 10.35 36.04
N GLU A 372 10.67 9.55 36.64
CA GLU A 372 10.27 9.75 38.04
C GLU A 372 11.02 8.86 39.06
N ASP A 373 11.73 7.81 38.64
CA ASP A 373 12.37 6.85 39.56
C ASP A 373 13.89 7.05 39.77
N SER A 374 14.43 8.26 39.54
CA SER A 374 15.86 8.57 39.77
C SER A 374 16.16 9.69 40.78
N GLU A 375 15.17 10.13 41.57
CA GLU A 375 15.38 10.95 42.77
C GLU A 375 14.58 10.40 43.96
N SER A 376 15.06 9.31 44.57
CA SER A 376 14.79 9.02 46.00
C SER A 376 15.89 8.17 46.64
#